data_AF-A0A143X1D1-F1
#
_entry.id   AF-A0A143X1D1-F1
#
_cell.length_a   1.000
_cell.length_b   1.000
_cell.length_c   1.000
_cell.angle_alpha   90.00
_cell.angle_beta   90.00
_cell.angle_gamma   90.00
#
_symmetry.space_group_name_H-M   'P 1'
#
loop_
_entity.id
_entity.type
_entity.pdbx_description
1 polymer ?
#
loop_
_entity_poly.entity_id
_entity_poly.type
_entity_poly.pdbx_seq_one_letter_code
_entity_poly.pdbx_strand_id
1 'polypeptide(L)'
;MAVLHAEVFSESLMRKVPLTCLIPADKCDYANLANEKPTPRPYRTLYLLHGAFGSETDYLMNSRIAAYADQYKVAIIMPAGENHFYLDGRMAAAVSVILVHL
;
A
#
# COMPACT_ATOMS: atom_id res chain seq x y z
N MET A 1 -0.47 -0.93 -14.12
CA MET A 1 -0.67 -0.93 -12.65
C MET A 1 -1.75 -1.94 -12.26
N ALA A 2 -1.49 -2.77 -11.26
CA ALA A 2 -2.50 -3.60 -10.61
C ALA A 2 -2.96 -2.91 -9.31
N VAL A 3 -4.27 -2.87 -9.08
CA VAL A 3 -4.88 -2.39 -7.84
C VAL A 3 -5.41 -3.60 -7.10
N LEU A 4 -4.96 -3.81 -5.86
CA LEU A 4 -5.40 -4.90 -5.01
C LEU A 4 -6.05 -4.33 -3.77
N HIS A 5 -7.23 -4.86 -3.43
CA HIS A 5 -7.88 -4.65 -2.14
C HIS A 5 -7.79 -5.96 -1.39
N ALA A 6 -7.26 -5.91 -0.17
CA ALA A 6 -7.11 -7.08 0.67
C ALA A 6 -7.48 -6.76 2.11
N GLU A 7 -7.87 -7.80 2.84
CA GLU A 7 -8.00 -7.76 4.28
C GLU A 7 -7.02 -8.77 4.88
N VAL A 8 -6.21 -8.32 5.83
CA VAL A 8 -5.25 -9.19 6.52
C VAL A 8 -5.57 -9.18 8.00
N PHE A 9 -5.60 -10.36 8.63
CA PHE A 9 -5.70 -10.44 10.08
C PHE A 9 -4.39 -9.95 10.71
N SER A 10 -4.46 -8.86 11.47
CA SER A 10 -3.34 -8.33 12.22
C SER A 10 -3.37 -8.94 13.62
N GLU A 11 -2.35 -9.73 13.94
CA GLU A 11 -2.17 -10.26 15.30
C GLU A 11 -1.98 -9.14 16.31
N SER A 12 -1.40 -8.01 15.90
CA SER A 12 -1.19 -6.88 16.81
C SER A 12 -2.43 -6.07 17.09
N LEU A 13 -3.35 -6.00 16.13
CA LEU A 13 -4.60 -5.29 16.32
C LEU A 13 -5.74 -6.25 16.70
N MET A 14 -5.46 -7.57 16.72
CA MET A 14 -6.42 -8.65 16.92
C MET A 14 -7.70 -8.49 16.08
N ARG A 15 -7.55 -8.01 14.84
CA ARG A 15 -8.65 -7.74 13.91
C ARG A 15 -8.18 -7.85 12.47
N LYS A 16 -9.14 -7.95 11.54
CA LYS A 16 -8.86 -7.75 10.11
C LYS A 16 -8.60 -6.27 9.84
N VAL A 17 -7.57 -6.00 9.04
CA VAL A 17 -7.16 -4.66 8.60
C VAL A 17 -7.28 -4.62 7.08
N PRO A 18 -8.13 -3.75 6.53
CA PRO A 18 -8.19 -3.53 5.10
C PRO A 18 -6.95 -2.76 4.62
N LEU A 19 -6.50 -3.10 3.43
CA LEU A 19 -5.38 -2.45 2.76
C LEU A 19 -5.60 -2.38 1.26
N THR A 20 -5.17 -1.26 0.68
CA THR A 20 -5.14 -1.06 -0.77
C THR A 20 -3.69 -1.02 -1.24
N CYS A 21 -3.35 -1.87 -2.20
CA CYS A 21 -2.02 -1.98 -2.79
C CYS A 21 -2.04 -1.59 -4.26
N LEU A 22 -1.09 -0.74 -4.65
CA LEU A 22 -0.81 -0.40 -6.04
C LEU A 22 0.51 -1.08 -6.43
N ILE A 23 0.44 -2.10 -7.28
CA ILE A 23 1.60 -2.89 -7.69
C ILE A 23 1.93 -2.58 -9.15
N PRO A 24 3.14 -2.07 -9.44
CA PRO A 24 3.58 -1.87 -10.81
C PRO A 24 3.40 -3.14 -11.63
N ALA A 25 2.70 -3.01 -12.75
CA ALA A 25 2.55 -4.09 -13.71
C ALA A 25 3.54 -3.86 -14.84
N ASP A 26 4.07 -4.95 -15.37
CA ASP A 26 4.85 -4.90 -16.60
C ASP A 26 3.90 -4.44 -17.72
N LYS A 27 4.39 -3.51 -18.52
CA LYS A 27 3.71 -3.13 -19.75
C LYS A 27 4.15 -4.10 -20.83
N CYS A 28 3.32 -4.24 -21.86
CA CYS A 28 3.70 -4.92 -23.08
C CYS A 28 3.53 -3.90 -24.20
N ASP A 29 4.61 -3.20 -24.51
CA ASP A 29 4.65 -2.33 -25.68
C ASP A 29 4.92 -3.17 -26.93
N TYR A 30 3.85 -3.66 -27.56
CA TYR A 30 3.92 -4.46 -28.78
C TYR A 30 4.70 -3.79 -29.92
N ALA A 31 4.80 -2.46 -29.93
CA ALA A 31 5.55 -1.72 -30.95
C ALA A 31 7.05 -1.61 -30.65
N ASN A 32 7.47 -1.76 -29.38
CA ASN A 32 8.86 -1.60 -28.93
C ASN A 32 9.34 -2.72 -28.00
N LEU A 33 8.96 -3.97 -28.29
CA LEU A 33 9.35 -5.17 -27.53
C LEU A 33 10.86 -5.26 -27.26
N ALA A 34 11.70 -4.76 -28.18
CA ALA A 34 13.16 -4.81 -28.06
C ALA A 34 13.74 -3.79 -27.05
N ASN A 35 13.00 -2.72 -26.71
CA ASN A 35 13.47 -1.63 -25.85
C ASN A 35 12.83 -1.64 -24.46
N GLU A 36 11.95 -2.60 -24.18
CA GLU A 36 11.22 -2.67 -22.92
C GLU A 36 12.15 -3.15 -21.80
N LYS A 37 12.67 -2.20 -21.03
CA LYS A 37 13.53 -2.53 -19.89
C LYS A 37 12.67 -3.15 -18.77
N PRO A 38 13.07 -4.33 -18.24
CA PRO A 38 12.37 -4.93 -17.13
C PRO A 38 12.30 -3.96 -15.95
N THR A 39 11.14 -3.89 -15.31
CA THR A 39 11.00 -3.13 -14.08
C THR A 39 11.93 -3.73 -13.02
N PRO A 40 12.87 -2.97 -12.40
CA PRO A 40 13.77 -3.52 -11.40
C PRO A 40 12.98 -4.12 -10.23
N ARG A 41 13.27 -5.40 -9.91
CA ARG A 41 12.70 -6.11 -8.76
C ARG A 41 13.80 -6.35 -7.71
N PRO A 42 13.50 -6.28 -6.40
CA PRO A 42 12.19 -5.98 -5.80
C PRO A 42 11.75 -4.54 -6.07
N TYR A 43 10.42 -4.31 -6.13
CA TYR A 43 9.90 -2.96 -6.28
C TYR A 43 10.26 -2.12 -5.06
N ARG A 44 10.65 -0.85 -5.28
CA ARG A 44 10.65 0.11 -4.17
C ARG A 44 9.22 0.28 -3.68
N THR A 45 9.02 0.21 -2.36
CA THR A 45 7.70 0.25 -1.75
C THR A 45 7.54 1.49 -0.87
N LEU A 46 6.43 2.20 -1.03
CA LEU A 46 6.03 3.33 -0.21
C LEU A 46 4.79 2.94 0.61
N TYR A 47 4.88 3.06 1.92
CA TYR A 47 3.71 3.01 2.80
C TYR A 47 3.11 4.40 2.88
N LEU A 48 1.85 4.53 2.47
CA LEU A 48 1.15 5.80 2.43
C LEU A 48 0.00 5.79 3.44
N LEU A 49 0.10 6.66 4.44
CA LEU A 49 -0.79 6.70 5.60
C LEU A 49 -1.85 7.80 5.41
N HIS A 50 -3.11 7.48 5.67
CA HIS A 50 -4.23 8.40 5.54
C HIS A 50 -4.33 9.36 6.73
N GLY A 51 -5.12 10.43 6.56
CA GLY A 51 -5.38 11.40 7.61
C GLY A 51 -6.43 10.93 8.63
N ALA A 52 -6.73 11.79 9.61
CA ALA A 52 -7.85 11.57 10.52
C ALA A 52 -9.17 11.45 9.74
N PHE A 53 -10.04 10.54 10.18
CA PHE A 53 -11.32 10.18 9.55
C PHE A 53 -11.21 9.56 8.14
N GLY A 54 -9.99 9.19 7.73
CA GLY A 54 -9.72 8.58 6.45
C GLY A 54 -9.74 7.05 6.45
N SER A 55 -9.51 6.48 5.27
CA SER A 55 -9.38 5.04 5.05
C SER A 55 -8.27 4.68 4.05
N GLU A 56 -8.06 3.37 3.85
CA GLU A 56 -7.12 2.81 2.88
C GLU A 56 -7.38 3.22 1.43
N THR A 57 -8.58 3.72 1.13
CA THR A 57 -8.98 4.12 -0.23
C THR A 57 -8.76 5.59 -0.55
N ASP A 58 -8.50 6.43 0.45
CA ASP A 58 -8.57 7.89 0.29
C ASP A 58 -7.65 8.42 -0.80
N TYR A 59 -6.38 8.02 -0.80
CA TYR A 59 -5.45 8.49 -1.81
C TYR A 59 -5.77 7.90 -3.18
N LEU A 60 -6.29 6.68 -3.25
CA LEU A 60 -6.71 6.09 -4.53
C LEU A 60 -7.88 6.88 -5.15
N MET A 61 -8.85 7.28 -4.33
CA MET A 61 -10.05 7.98 -4.80
C MET A 61 -9.83 9.48 -5.02
N ASN A 62 -9.02 10.11 -4.19
CA ASN A 62 -8.93 11.57 -4.12
C ASN A 62 -7.62 12.14 -4.68
N SER A 63 -6.79 11.32 -5.34
CA SER A 63 -5.52 11.77 -5.90
C SER A 63 -5.13 11.03 -7.18
N ARG A 64 -3.98 11.42 -7.76
CA ARG A 64 -3.38 10.77 -8.95
C ARG A 64 -2.32 9.72 -8.59
N ILE A 65 -2.34 9.23 -7.36
CA ILE A 65 -1.27 8.38 -6.81
C ILE A 65 -1.02 7.13 -7.66
N ALA A 66 -2.05 6.51 -8.24
CA ALA A 66 -1.91 5.34 -9.11
C ALA A 66 -1.12 5.64 -10.39
N ALA A 67 -1.32 6.82 -10.99
CA ALA A 67 -0.58 7.23 -12.18
C ALA A 67 0.91 7.47 -11.84
N TYR A 68 1.19 8.10 -10.70
CA TYR A 68 2.56 8.32 -10.24
C TYR A 68 3.27 7.02 -9.87
N ALA A 69 2.58 6.11 -9.18
CA ALA A 69 3.11 4.78 -8.87
C ALA A 69 3.54 4.04 -10.15
N ASP A 70 2.75 4.12 -11.22
CA ASP A 70 3.04 3.45 -12.49
C ASP A 70 4.17 4.13 -13.27
N GLN A 71 4.24 5.46 -13.22
CA GLN A 71 5.30 6.25 -13.85
C GLN A 71 6.67 6.02 -13.19
N TYR A 72 6.72 6.04 -11.86
CA TYR A 72 7.96 5.91 -11.09
C TYR A 72 8.30 4.47 -10.71
N LYS A 73 7.44 3.51 -11.06
CA LYS A 73 7.60 2.08 -10.78
C LYS A 73 7.81 1.81 -9.29
N VAL A 74 6.97 2.43 -8.47
CA VAL A 74 6.95 2.28 -7.01
C VAL A 74 5.68 1.54 -6.61
N ALA A 75 5.83 0.50 -5.79
CA ALA A 75 4.72 -0.15 -5.13
C ALA A 75 4.20 0.74 -3.99
N ILE A 76 2.89 0.85 -3.83
CA ILE A 76 2.29 1.65 -2.77
C ILE A 76 1.38 0.77 -1.94
N ILE A 77 1.53 0.82 -0.62
CA ILE A 77 0.69 0.10 0.33
C ILE A 77 0.00 1.13 1.21
N MET A 78 -1.33 1.11 1.22
CA MET A 78 -2.18 2.00 2.00
C MET A 78 -2.97 1.14 2.99
N PRO A 79 -2.54 1.02 4.26
CA PRO A 79 -3.29 0.31 5.28
C PRO A 79 -4.29 1.23 5.99
N ALA A 80 -5.42 0.68 6.44
CA ALA A 80 -6.32 1.38 7.34
C ALA A 80 -5.73 1.46 8.76
N GLY A 81 -5.40 2.67 9.19
CA GLY A 81 -4.94 2.97 10.55
C GLY A 81 -6.05 3.35 11.52
N GLU A 82 -7.29 3.51 11.03
CA GLU A 82 -8.42 4.09 11.76
C GLU A 82 -8.05 5.46 12.38
N ASN A 83 -8.79 5.90 13.40
CA ASN A 83 -8.49 7.14 14.13
C ASN A 83 -7.53 6.94 15.30
N HIS A 84 -6.56 6.03 15.16
CA HIS A 84 -5.56 5.74 16.20
C HIS A 84 -4.29 6.60 16.05
N PHE A 85 -4.25 7.47 15.03
CA PHE A 85 -3.11 8.36 14.72
C PHE A 85 -1.77 7.64 14.52
N TYR A 86 -1.81 6.35 14.20
CA TYR A 86 -0.61 5.50 14.05
C TYR A 86 0.32 5.52 15.27
N LEU A 87 -0.26 5.74 16.47
CA LEU A 87 0.47 5.74 17.73
C LEU A 87 0.32 4.40 18.44
N ASP A 88 1.38 4.01 19.15
CA ASP A 88 1.35 2.88 20.07
C ASP A 88 0.57 3.27 21.33
N GLY A 89 -0.73 3.01 21.32
CA GLY A 89 -1.61 3.26 22.46
C GLY A 89 -1.69 2.05 23.40
N ARG A 90 -1.30 2.21 24.67
CA ARG A 90 -1.51 1.19 25.73
C ARG A 90 -2.99 0.82 25.96
N MET A 91 -3.94 1.57 25.40
CA MET A 91 -5.38 1.40 25.58
C MET A 91 -6.07 0.53 24.52
N ALA A 92 -5.31 -0.27 23.76
CA ALA A 92 -5.82 -1.51 23.18
C ALA A 92 -5.10 -2.66 23.89
N ALA A 93 -5.80 -3.32 24.81
CA ALA A 93 -5.23 -4.42 25.57
C ALA A 93 -4.77 -5.55 24.65
N ALA A 94 -3.51 -5.94 24.84
CA ALA A 94 -2.80 -7.09 24.27
C ALA A 94 -2.37 -6.98 22.79
N VAL A 95 -1.04 -7.07 22.62
CA VAL A 95 -0.27 -7.32 21.38
C VAL A 95 0.07 -6.08 20.53
N SER A 96 0.91 -5.16 21.00
CA SER A 96 1.54 -4.18 20.08
C SER A 96 2.85 -4.73 19.51
N VAL A 97 2.90 -5.19 18.25
CA VAL A 97 4.04 -5.02 17.32
C VAL A 97 3.52 -5.17 15.87
N ILE A 98 3.20 -4.06 15.19
CA ILE A 98 3.21 -4.08 13.71
C ILE A 98 4.66 -4.35 13.32
N LEU A 99 4.97 -5.63 13.18
CA LEU A 99 6.26 -6.14 12.79
C LEU A 99 6.38 -5.83 11.30
N VAL A 100 6.87 -4.64 10.98
CA VAL A 100 7.48 -4.39 9.68
C VAL A 100 8.78 -5.18 9.67
N HIS A 101 8.69 -6.48 9.39
CA HIS A 101 9.83 -7.24 8.86
C HIS A 101 9.60 -7.36 7.36
N LEU A 102 10.47 -6.66 6.64
CA LEU A 102 10.76 -6.85 5.23
C LEU A 102 11.11 -8.31 4.93
#